data_AF-A0A1D2SKU7-F1
#
_entry.id   AF-A0A1D2SKU7-F1
#
_cell.length_a   1.000
_cell.length_b   1.000
_cell.length_c   1.000
_cell.angle_alpha   90.00
_cell.angle_beta   90.00
_cell.angle_gamma   90.00
#
_symmetry.space_group_name_H-M   'P 1'
#
loop_
_entity.id
_entity.type
_entity.pdbx_description
1 polymer ?
#
loop_
_entity_poly.entity_id
_entity_poly.type
_entity_poly.pdbx_seq_one_letter_code
_entity_poly.pdbx_strand_id
1 'polypeptide(L)'
;MKTSTQKDPVRRLAHLERILGPQIEQAEAAQEAAAARERAQVLAERERDIAKREKAAVAAQAAHRVAAEQASKAAQAAGAAQRTASEAWAAAWAASYGVDRARTTWDQRLAELGLQVIDGTIARLRGMAQHARNQVRFTGTVEFWGSRFYPTGKTEIDTPVPLQAAKGCDDAIVEIDALRYADVGPAEIERRCRAAEERCIQIGGPGVWGNYTGGSMDLSAFVAWVKRTTDEPALRDE
;
A
#
# COMPACT_ATOMS: atom_id res chain seq x y z
N MET A 1 -54.55 -90.42 60.27
CA MET A 1 -53.56 -89.71 59.44
C MET A 1 -54.23 -88.51 58.79
N LYS A 2 -53.61 -87.33 58.96
CA LYS A 2 -53.83 -86.06 58.25
C LYS A 2 -55.18 -85.35 58.45
N THR A 3 -55.29 -84.71 59.61
CA THR A 3 -55.97 -83.42 59.78
C THR A 3 -55.35 -82.39 58.83
N SER A 4 -55.95 -82.20 57.67
CA SER A 4 -55.71 -81.02 56.84
C SER A 4 -56.91 -80.09 57.00
N THR A 5 -56.98 -79.41 58.15
CA THR A 5 -57.85 -78.25 58.37
C THR A 5 -57.39 -77.14 57.43
N GLN A 6 -57.90 -77.20 56.20
CA GLN A 6 -57.86 -76.09 55.27
C GLN A 6 -58.69 -74.97 55.90
N LYS A 7 -58.01 -74.09 56.64
CA LYS A 7 -58.59 -72.92 57.31
C LYS A 7 -59.41 -72.16 56.28
N ASP A 8 -60.70 -71.99 56.56
CA ASP A 8 -61.65 -71.23 55.75
C ASP A 8 -61.00 -69.93 55.24
N PRO A 9 -60.69 -69.84 53.93
CA PRO A 9 -59.93 -68.74 53.36
C PRO A 9 -60.63 -67.40 53.59
N VAL A 10 -61.96 -67.39 53.56
CA VAL A 10 -62.80 -66.18 53.67
C VAL A 10 -62.71 -65.60 55.08
N ARG A 11 -62.83 -66.44 56.12
CA ARG A 11 -62.69 -65.99 57.52
C ARG A 11 -61.28 -65.51 57.85
N ARG A 12 -60.26 -66.11 57.23
CA ARG A 12 -58.86 -65.71 57.42
C ARG A 12 -58.57 -64.37 56.73
N LEU A 13 -59.16 -64.14 55.55
CA LEU A 13 -59.09 -62.86 54.83
C LEU A 13 -59.76 -61.73 55.64
N ALA A 14 -61.00 -61.94 56.10
CA ALA A 14 -61.73 -60.95 56.89
C ALA A 14 -61.03 -60.61 58.22
N HIS A 15 -60.35 -61.57 58.83
CA HIS A 15 -59.53 -61.32 60.02
C HIS A 15 -58.27 -60.49 59.72
N LEU A 16 -57.62 -60.73 58.57
CA LEU A 16 -56.48 -59.94 58.12
C LEU A 16 -56.88 -58.51 57.73
N GLU A 17 -57.99 -58.33 57.02
CA GLU A 17 -58.54 -56.99 56.69
C GLU A 17 -58.88 -56.20 57.96
N ARG A 18 -59.45 -56.85 58.99
CA ARG A 18 -59.77 -56.18 60.26
C ARG A 18 -58.54 -55.71 61.04
N ILE A 19 -57.40 -56.40 60.92
CA ILE A 19 -56.16 -56.07 61.65
C ILE A 19 -55.28 -55.13 60.84
N LEU A 20 -55.14 -55.38 59.53
CA LEU A 20 -54.23 -54.66 58.65
C LEU A 20 -54.88 -53.43 57.99
N GLY A 21 -56.19 -53.43 57.75
CA GLY A 21 -56.90 -52.31 57.13
C GLY A 21 -56.64 -50.97 57.82
N PRO A 22 -56.83 -50.85 59.15
CA PRO A 22 -56.52 -49.62 59.88
C PRO A 22 -55.03 -49.23 59.84
N GLN A 23 -54.11 -50.20 59.75
CA GLN A 23 -52.68 -49.92 59.67
C GLN A 23 -52.28 -49.43 58.26
N ILE A 24 -52.93 -49.94 57.22
CA ILE A 24 -52.76 -49.50 55.83
C ILE A 24 -53.29 -48.06 55.69
N GLU A 25 -54.51 -47.78 56.17
CA GLU A 25 -55.09 -46.43 56.12
C GLU A 25 -54.21 -45.40 56.87
N GLN A 26 -53.67 -45.76 58.04
CA GLN A 26 -52.75 -44.89 58.79
C GLN A 26 -51.42 -44.68 58.05
N ALA A 27 -50.88 -45.71 57.42
CA ALA A 27 -49.65 -45.61 56.63
C ALA A 27 -49.85 -44.75 55.38
N GLU A 28 -50.97 -44.92 54.68
CA GLU A 28 -51.35 -44.12 53.51
C GLU A 28 -51.53 -42.64 53.89
N ALA A 29 -52.27 -42.35 54.97
CA ALA A 29 -52.45 -40.99 55.46
C ALA A 29 -51.11 -40.34 55.89
N ALA A 30 -50.21 -41.11 56.52
CA ALA A 30 -48.89 -40.63 56.89
C ALA A 30 -48.01 -40.34 55.66
N GLN A 31 -48.08 -41.19 54.64
CA GLN A 31 -47.36 -41.01 53.38
C GLN A 31 -47.86 -39.80 52.60
N GLU A 32 -49.18 -39.60 52.53
CA GLU A 32 -49.78 -38.43 51.87
C GLU A 32 -49.43 -37.13 52.62
N ALA A 33 -49.45 -37.15 53.96
CA ALA A 33 -49.02 -36.02 54.77
C ALA A 33 -47.50 -35.72 54.64
N ALA A 34 -46.66 -36.73 54.39
CA ALA A 34 -45.24 -36.54 54.09
C ALA A 34 -45.03 -35.94 52.70
N ALA A 35 -45.71 -36.47 51.68
CA ALA A 35 -45.68 -35.96 50.31
C ALA A 35 -46.18 -34.51 50.22
N ALA A 36 -47.23 -34.17 50.97
CA ALA A 36 -47.73 -32.80 51.05
C ALA A 36 -46.70 -31.83 51.65
N ARG A 37 -45.97 -32.26 52.69
CA ARG A 37 -44.90 -31.46 53.33
C ARG A 37 -43.70 -31.27 52.40
N GLU A 38 -43.27 -32.33 51.72
CA GLU A 38 -42.18 -32.28 50.73
C GLU A 38 -42.56 -31.35 49.57
N ARG A 39 -43.77 -31.49 49.03
CA ARG A 39 -44.27 -30.60 47.97
C ARG A 39 -44.28 -29.13 48.41
N ALA A 40 -44.71 -28.84 49.64
CA ALA A 40 -44.71 -27.47 50.15
C ALA A 40 -43.29 -26.89 50.27
N GLN A 41 -42.31 -27.70 50.70
CA GLN A 41 -40.90 -27.29 50.75
C GLN A 41 -40.34 -27.02 49.36
N VAL A 42 -40.54 -27.92 48.39
CA VAL A 42 -40.07 -27.76 47.01
C VAL A 42 -40.67 -26.52 46.35
N LEU A 43 -41.96 -26.24 46.56
CA LEU A 43 -42.60 -25.03 46.03
C LEU A 43 -41.99 -23.76 46.63
N ALA A 44 -41.73 -23.74 47.94
CA ALA A 44 -41.09 -22.59 48.58
C ALA A 44 -39.65 -22.36 48.10
N GLU A 45 -38.89 -23.43 47.89
CA GLU A 45 -37.53 -23.35 47.33
C GLU A 45 -37.54 -22.89 45.87
N ARG A 46 -38.48 -23.41 45.06
CA ARG A 46 -38.68 -22.99 43.68
C ARG A 46 -38.96 -21.49 43.57
N GLU A 47 -39.91 -20.97 44.34
CA GLU A 47 -40.25 -19.53 44.32
C GLU A 47 -39.05 -18.66 44.73
N ARG A 48 -38.27 -19.10 45.72
CA ARG A 48 -37.04 -18.40 46.12
C ARG A 48 -35.99 -18.40 45.01
N ASP A 49 -35.77 -19.52 44.33
CA ASP A 49 -34.79 -19.60 43.24
C ASP A 49 -35.23 -18.76 42.03
N ILE A 50 -36.52 -18.79 41.68
CA ILE A 50 -37.08 -17.96 40.61
C ILE A 50 -36.89 -16.48 40.94
N ALA A 51 -37.31 -16.02 42.12
CA ALA A 51 -37.18 -14.63 42.51
C ALA A 51 -35.70 -14.15 42.52
N LYS A 52 -34.77 -15.02 42.93
CA LYS A 52 -33.32 -14.74 42.87
C LYS A 52 -32.84 -14.56 41.43
N ARG A 53 -33.24 -15.47 40.52
CA ARG A 53 -32.86 -15.42 39.10
C ARG A 53 -33.49 -14.24 38.36
N GLU A 54 -34.76 -13.93 38.63
CA GLU A 54 -35.45 -12.76 38.06
C GLU A 54 -34.77 -11.46 38.48
N LYS A 55 -34.41 -11.32 39.77
CA LYS A 55 -33.64 -10.17 40.25
C LYS A 55 -32.29 -10.03 39.52
N ALA A 56 -31.58 -11.16 39.33
CA ALA A 56 -30.33 -11.16 38.57
C ALA A 56 -30.54 -10.80 37.09
N ALA A 57 -31.61 -11.29 36.47
CA ALA A 57 -31.94 -11.00 35.07
C ALA A 57 -32.28 -9.51 34.88
N VAL A 58 -33.07 -8.91 35.78
CA VAL A 58 -33.39 -7.48 35.74
C VAL A 58 -32.12 -6.63 35.90
N ALA A 59 -31.24 -6.99 36.84
CA ALA A 59 -29.96 -6.29 37.01
C ALA A 59 -29.06 -6.39 35.77
N ALA A 60 -28.98 -7.57 35.15
CA ALA A 60 -28.21 -7.77 33.93
C ALA A 60 -28.80 -6.98 32.73
N GLN A 61 -30.13 -6.94 32.59
CA GLN A 61 -30.80 -6.15 31.56
C GLN A 61 -30.57 -4.65 31.74
N ALA A 62 -30.62 -4.16 32.99
CA ALA A 62 -30.32 -2.76 33.29
C ALA A 62 -28.87 -2.40 32.94
N ALA A 63 -27.90 -3.25 33.32
CA ALA A 63 -26.49 -3.05 32.97
C ALA A 63 -26.25 -3.05 31.45
N HIS A 64 -26.87 -4.00 30.72
CA HIS A 64 -26.79 -4.05 29.27
C HIS A 64 -27.37 -2.79 28.61
N ARG A 65 -28.50 -2.28 29.11
CA ARG A 65 -29.11 -1.05 28.58
C ARG A 65 -28.18 0.15 28.70
N VAL A 66 -27.54 0.33 29.85
CA VAL A 66 -26.56 1.42 30.05
C VAL A 66 -25.38 1.29 29.09
N ALA A 67 -24.83 0.09 28.93
CA ALA A 67 -23.75 -0.17 27.99
C ALA A 67 -24.16 0.09 26.52
N ALA A 68 -25.37 -0.33 26.14
CA ALA A 68 -25.91 -0.10 24.79
C ALA A 68 -26.12 1.40 24.49
N GLU A 69 -26.62 2.16 25.47
CA GLU A 69 -26.76 3.62 25.35
C GLU A 69 -25.40 4.32 25.21
N GLN A 70 -24.38 3.89 25.96
CA GLN A 70 -23.01 4.40 25.83
C GLN A 70 -22.40 4.06 24.47
N ALA A 71 -22.57 2.82 24.00
CA ALA A 71 -22.09 2.40 22.68
C ALA A 71 -22.75 3.19 21.53
N SER A 72 -24.06 3.45 21.63
CA SER A 72 -24.79 4.26 20.65
C SER A 72 -24.26 5.70 20.59
N LYS A 73 -24.01 6.34 21.75
CA LYS A 73 -23.42 7.68 21.82
C LYS A 73 -22.01 7.72 21.22
N ALA A 74 -21.18 6.72 21.51
CA ALA A 74 -19.84 6.61 20.93
C ALA A 74 -19.88 6.45 19.40
N ALA A 75 -20.79 5.62 18.88
CA ALA A 75 -20.98 5.46 17.43
C ALA A 75 -21.43 6.76 16.75
N GLN A 76 -22.33 7.52 17.37
CA GLN A 76 -22.75 8.83 16.86
C GLN A 76 -21.60 9.84 16.83
N ALA A 77 -20.80 9.89 17.90
CA ALA A 77 -19.62 10.77 17.98
C ALA A 77 -18.57 10.38 16.93
N ALA A 78 -18.29 9.09 16.76
CA ALA A 78 -17.39 8.58 15.72
C ALA A 78 -17.90 8.94 14.31
N GLY A 79 -19.20 8.78 14.06
CA GLY A 79 -19.82 9.17 12.79
C GLY A 79 -19.73 10.68 12.52
N ALA A 80 -19.85 11.52 13.54
CA ALA A 80 -19.65 12.97 13.42
C ALA A 80 -18.18 13.31 13.10
N ALA A 81 -17.24 12.73 13.83
CA ALA A 81 -15.81 12.90 13.58
C ALA A 81 -15.41 12.46 12.16
N GLN A 82 -15.96 11.34 11.68
CA GLN A 82 -15.71 10.85 10.32
C GLN A 82 -16.21 11.83 9.26
N ARG A 83 -17.39 12.46 9.46
CA ARG A 83 -17.91 13.48 8.54
C ARG A 83 -16.99 14.70 8.51
N THR A 84 -16.59 15.22 9.67
CA THR A 84 -15.66 16.35 9.76
C THR A 84 -14.32 16.04 9.10
N ALA A 85 -13.77 14.84 9.31
CA ALA A 85 -12.53 14.41 8.65
C ALA A 85 -12.70 14.33 7.12
N SER A 86 -13.83 13.82 6.64
CA SER A 86 -14.14 13.73 5.21
C SER A 86 -14.29 15.12 4.58
N GLU A 87 -14.96 16.05 5.25
CA GLU A 87 -15.11 17.44 4.82
C GLU A 87 -13.75 18.17 4.77
N ALA A 88 -12.92 18.00 5.80
CA ALA A 88 -11.58 18.57 5.84
C ALA A 88 -10.68 18.00 4.73
N TRP A 89 -10.76 16.70 4.48
CA TRP A 89 -10.01 16.05 3.40
C TRP A 89 -10.48 16.55 2.02
N ALA A 90 -11.78 16.65 1.79
CA ALA A 90 -12.33 17.19 0.55
C ALA A 90 -11.90 18.64 0.31
N ALA A 91 -11.91 19.48 1.35
CA ALA A 91 -11.43 20.86 1.29
C ALA A 91 -9.93 20.93 0.97
N ALA A 92 -9.11 20.10 1.64
CA ALA A 92 -7.67 20.02 1.37
C ALA A 92 -7.39 19.56 -0.07
N TRP A 93 -8.14 18.56 -0.56
CA TRP A 93 -8.01 18.08 -1.93
C TRP A 93 -8.39 19.15 -2.95
N ALA A 94 -9.52 19.85 -2.74
CA ALA A 94 -9.93 20.95 -3.61
C ALA A 94 -8.91 22.09 -3.63
N ALA A 95 -8.33 22.42 -2.48
CA ALA A 95 -7.26 23.43 -2.38
C ALA A 95 -6.00 23.00 -3.14
N SER A 96 -5.55 21.75 -2.96
CA SER A 96 -4.40 21.19 -3.70
C SER A 96 -4.66 21.22 -5.20
N TYR A 97 -5.83 20.77 -5.64
CA TYR A 97 -6.21 20.79 -7.04
C TYR A 97 -6.24 22.22 -7.61
N GLY A 98 -6.73 23.19 -6.84
CA GLY A 98 -6.68 24.61 -7.19
C GLY A 98 -5.26 25.13 -7.38
N VAL A 99 -4.34 24.76 -6.49
CA VAL A 99 -2.90 25.09 -6.59
C VAL A 99 -2.27 24.47 -7.84
N ASP A 100 -2.52 23.19 -8.10
CA ASP A 100 -1.94 22.49 -9.26
C ASP A 100 -2.48 23.04 -10.59
N ARG A 101 -3.77 23.37 -10.63
CA ARG A 101 -4.37 24.06 -11.79
C ARG A 101 -3.77 25.44 -11.99
N ALA A 102 -3.59 26.21 -10.92
CA ALA A 102 -2.97 27.52 -10.99
C ALA A 102 -1.52 27.42 -11.48
N ARG A 103 -0.72 26.49 -10.94
CA ARG A 103 0.63 26.18 -11.40
C ARG A 103 0.65 25.86 -12.89
N THR A 104 -0.17 24.91 -13.33
CA THR A 104 -0.28 24.53 -14.75
C THR A 104 -0.61 25.74 -15.64
N THR A 105 -1.53 26.59 -15.20
CA THR A 105 -1.91 27.80 -15.95
C THR A 105 -0.75 28.79 -16.07
N TRP A 106 0.02 28.99 -15.00
CA TRP A 106 1.19 29.86 -15.02
C TRP A 106 2.35 29.25 -15.80
N ASP A 107 2.59 27.95 -15.69
CA ASP A 107 3.58 27.22 -16.47
C ASP A 107 3.27 27.30 -17.97
N GLN A 108 1.99 27.21 -18.37
CA GLN A 108 1.57 27.42 -19.77
C GLN A 108 1.87 28.84 -20.26
N ARG A 109 1.65 29.87 -19.41
CA ARG A 109 2.00 31.25 -19.76
C ARG A 109 3.51 31.45 -19.84
N LEU A 110 4.27 30.81 -18.96
CA LEU A 110 5.73 30.85 -18.96
C LEU A 110 6.34 30.03 -20.11
N ALA A 111 5.64 29.02 -20.64
CA ALA A 111 6.06 28.23 -21.80
C ALA A 111 6.45 29.12 -22.97
N GLU A 112 5.56 30.07 -23.31
CA GLU A 112 5.75 31.06 -24.38
C GLU A 112 6.84 32.11 -24.05
N LEU A 113 7.23 32.23 -22.77
CA LEU A 113 8.21 33.18 -22.25
C LEU A 113 9.56 32.54 -21.92
N GLY A 114 9.87 31.38 -22.51
CA GLY A 114 11.19 30.74 -22.41
C GLY A 114 11.22 29.45 -21.60
N LEU A 115 10.15 29.09 -20.88
CA LEU A 115 10.10 27.81 -20.16
C LEU A 115 10.17 26.61 -21.11
N GLN A 116 9.54 26.70 -22.29
CA GLN A 116 9.64 25.65 -23.31
C GLN A 116 11.09 25.49 -23.82
N VAL A 117 11.84 26.59 -23.91
CA VAL A 117 13.26 26.57 -24.29
C VAL A 117 14.09 25.90 -23.21
N ILE A 118 13.84 26.22 -21.93
CA ILE A 118 14.48 25.56 -20.78
C ILE A 118 14.21 24.05 -20.82
N ASP A 119 12.94 23.64 -20.91
CA ASP A 119 12.54 22.23 -20.95
C ASP A 119 13.18 21.46 -22.11
N GLY A 120 13.13 22.05 -23.32
CA GLY A 120 13.74 21.46 -24.50
C GLY A 120 15.26 21.33 -24.38
N THR A 121 15.92 22.33 -23.79
CA THR A 121 17.37 22.34 -23.56
C THR A 121 17.78 21.29 -22.52
N ILE A 122 17.07 21.21 -21.38
CA ILE A 122 17.33 20.18 -20.36
C ILE A 122 17.15 18.77 -20.96
N ALA A 123 16.10 18.56 -21.76
CA ALA A 123 15.89 17.28 -22.44
C ALA A 123 17.06 16.92 -23.37
N ARG A 124 17.55 17.87 -24.18
CA ARG A 124 18.72 17.68 -25.05
C ARG A 124 19.99 17.41 -24.25
N LEU A 125 20.29 18.21 -23.22
CA LEU A 125 21.45 18.01 -22.35
C LEU A 125 21.42 16.66 -21.64
N ARG A 126 20.26 16.17 -21.20
CA ARG A 126 20.12 14.80 -20.65
C ARG A 126 20.43 13.74 -21.69
N GLY A 127 19.95 13.93 -22.93
CA GLY A 127 20.29 13.06 -24.06
C GLY A 127 21.78 13.05 -24.36
N MET A 128 22.42 14.21 -24.35
CA MET A 128 23.87 14.38 -24.53
C MET A 128 24.65 13.69 -23.41
N ALA A 129 24.27 13.92 -22.15
CA ALA A 129 24.91 13.29 -20.99
C ALA A 129 24.84 11.77 -21.09
N GLN A 130 23.66 11.22 -21.42
CA GLN A 130 23.49 9.79 -21.59
C GLN A 130 24.31 9.24 -22.78
N HIS A 131 24.32 9.94 -23.91
CA HIS A 131 25.14 9.54 -25.06
C HIS A 131 26.62 9.50 -24.70
N ALA A 132 27.14 10.54 -24.04
CA ALA A 132 28.53 10.60 -23.63
C ALA A 132 28.90 9.47 -22.66
N ARG A 133 28.03 9.14 -21.68
CA ARG A 133 28.22 7.97 -20.81
C ARG A 133 28.26 6.65 -21.59
N ASN A 134 27.48 6.52 -22.66
CA ASN A 134 27.46 5.33 -23.50
C ASN A 134 28.71 5.20 -24.40
N GLN A 135 29.45 6.30 -24.65
CA GLN A 135 30.70 6.30 -25.42
C GLN A 135 31.93 5.95 -24.57
N VAL A 136 31.77 5.75 -23.26
CA VAL A 136 32.88 5.40 -22.37
C VAL A 136 33.43 4.04 -22.79
N ARG A 137 34.68 4.05 -23.24
CA ARG A 137 35.44 2.84 -23.54
C ARG A 137 36.24 2.43 -22.32
N PHE A 138 36.26 1.12 -22.13
CA PHE A 138 36.88 0.48 -21.00
C PHE A 138 38.00 -0.42 -21.52
N THR A 139 39.20 -0.28 -20.96
CA THR A 139 40.36 -1.14 -21.22
C THR A 139 40.57 -2.07 -20.03
N GLY A 140 41.07 -3.30 -20.27
CA GLY A 140 41.24 -4.32 -19.25
C GLY A 140 40.19 -5.45 -19.31
N THR A 141 40.16 -6.30 -18.28
CA THR A 141 39.31 -7.51 -18.28
C THR A 141 37.85 -7.16 -18.01
N VAL A 142 36.96 -7.45 -18.95
CA VAL A 142 35.50 -7.42 -18.76
C VAL A 142 35.02 -8.83 -18.43
N GLU A 143 34.17 -8.96 -17.42
CA GLU A 143 33.51 -10.23 -17.13
C GLU A 143 32.19 -10.31 -17.90
N PHE A 144 32.00 -11.41 -18.63
CA PHE A 144 30.75 -11.69 -19.31
C PHE A 144 29.83 -12.46 -18.37
N TRP A 145 28.68 -11.86 -18.02
CA TRP A 145 27.68 -12.50 -17.16
C TRP A 145 26.31 -12.42 -17.83
N GLY A 146 25.83 -13.57 -18.31
CA GLY A 146 24.57 -13.66 -19.07
C GLY A 146 24.70 -13.07 -20.48
N SER A 147 24.00 -11.96 -20.77
CA SER A 147 24.01 -11.25 -22.06
C SER A 147 24.65 -9.86 -22.00
N ARG A 148 25.33 -9.53 -20.88
CA ARG A 148 25.93 -8.22 -20.66
C ARG A 148 27.39 -8.35 -20.22
N PHE A 149 28.20 -7.39 -20.64
CA PHE A 149 29.57 -7.20 -20.17
C PHE A 149 29.53 -6.31 -18.92
N TYR A 150 30.20 -6.76 -17.86
CA TYR A 150 30.35 -6.02 -16.62
C TYR A 150 31.83 -5.63 -16.44
N PRO A 151 32.13 -4.34 -16.19
CA PRO A 151 33.49 -3.92 -15.84
C PRO A 151 33.88 -4.53 -14.49
N THR A 152 35.12 -5.03 -14.39
CA THR A 152 35.70 -5.56 -13.15
C THR A 152 36.55 -4.49 -12.47
N GLY A 153 37.01 -4.74 -11.23
CA GLY A 153 37.88 -3.81 -10.50
C GLY A 153 39.26 -3.54 -11.14
N LYS A 154 39.57 -4.17 -12.28
CA LYS A 154 40.79 -3.97 -13.09
C LYS A 154 40.52 -3.21 -14.40
N THR A 155 39.30 -2.77 -14.61
CA THR A 155 38.89 -2.07 -15.83
C THR A 155 39.21 -0.58 -15.70
N GLU A 156 40.01 -0.05 -16.62
CA GLU A 156 40.39 1.37 -16.69
C GLU A 156 39.58 2.09 -17.77
N ILE A 157 39.38 3.40 -17.60
CA ILE A 157 38.70 4.23 -18.61
C ILE A 157 39.75 4.66 -19.63
N ASP A 158 39.57 4.21 -20.87
CA ASP A 158 40.49 4.43 -21.99
C ASP A 158 40.63 5.92 -22.34
N THR A 159 39.52 6.66 -22.26
CA THR A 159 39.51 8.11 -22.52
C THR A 159 38.56 8.81 -21.55
N PRO A 160 39.01 9.82 -20.79
CA PRO A 160 38.16 10.49 -19.79
C PRO A 160 37.17 11.49 -20.40
N VAL A 161 37.36 11.88 -21.67
CA VAL A 161 36.59 12.91 -22.38
C VAL A 161 35.07 12.65 -22.37
N PRO A 162 34.54 11.43 -22.60
CA PRO A 162 33.10 11.18 -22.53
C PRO A 162 32.50 11.38 -21.13
N LEU A 163 33.26 11.07 -20.06
CA LEU A 163 32.80 11.33 -18.69
C LEU A 163 32.86 12.81 -18.33
N GLN A 164 33.88 13.53 -18.79
CA GLN A 164 33.96 14.98 -18.64
C GLN A 164 32.81 15.68 -19.38
N ALA A 165 32.49 15.22 -20.59
CA ALA A 165 31.35 15.71 -21.37
C ALA A 165 30.00 15.43 -20.69
N ALA A 166 29.81 14.23 -20.14
CA ALA A 166 28.61 13.89 -19.38
C ALA A 166 28.45 14.79 -18.15
N LYS A 167 29.53 14.99 -17.39
CA LYS A 167 29.53 15.89 -16.23
C LYS A 167 29.24 17.33 -16.62
N GLY A 168 29.85 17.83 -17.70
CA GLY A 168 29.57 19.17 -18.23
C GLY A 168 28.09 19.37 -18.60
N CYS A 169 27.45 18.33 -19.15
CA CYS A 169 26.01 18.34 -19.42
C CYS A 169 25.18 18.33 -18.12
N ASP A 170 25.56 17.55 -17.11
CA ASP A 170 24.87 17.52 -15.82
C ASP A 170 24.96 18.89 -15.10
N ASP A 171 26.15 19.50 -15.08
CA ASP A 171 26.37 20.83 -14.49
C ASP A 171 25.55 21.90 -15.25
N ALA A 172 25.50 21.81 -16.57
CA ALA A 172 24.68 22.68 -17.42
C ALA A 172 23.17 22.51 -17.17
N ILE A 173 22.68 21.29 -16.91
CA ILE A 173 21.27 21.05 -16.57
C ILE A 173 20.89 21.81 -15.30
N VAL A 174 21.74 21.78 -14.27
CA VAL A 174 21.48 22.50 -13.02
C VAL A 174 21.47 24.01 -13.25
N GLU A 175 22.40 24.54 -14.05
CA GLU A 175 22.44 25.96 -14.42
C GLU A 175 21.16 26.39 -15.16
N ILE A 176 20.71 25.59 -16.13
CA ILE A 176 19.53 25.92 -16.95
C ILE A 176 18.23 25.76 -16.17
N ASP A 177 18.13 24.76 -15.29
CA ASP A 177 16.94 24.59 -14.43
C ASP A 177 16.77 25.76 -13.44
N ALA A 178 17.88 26.33 -12.95
CA ALA A 178 17.85 27.52 -12.11
C ALA A 178 17.24 28.75 -12.81
N LEU A 179 17.24 28.80 -14.15
CA LEU A 179 16.61 29.88 -14.92
C LEU A 179 15.08 29.83 -14.90
N ARG A 180 14.48 28.70 -14.51
CA ARG A 180 13.02 28.49 -14.54
C ARG A 180 12.24 29.55 -13.76
N TYR A 181 12.82 30.05 -12.68
CA TYR A 181 12.20 31.05 -11.79
C TYR A 181 13.11 32.27 -11.56
N ALA A 182 14.12 32.46 -12.42
CA ALA A 182 15.01 33.61 -12.35
C ALA A 182 14.36 34.84 -13.02
N ASP A 183 14.62 36.03 -12.48
CA ASP A 183 14.16 37.29 -13.04
C ASP A 183 15.03 37.69 -14.25
N VAL A 184 14.83 36.98 -15.37
CA VAL A 184 15.56 37.18 -16.63
C VAL A 184 14.60 37.09 -17.81
N GLY A 185 14.84 37.90 -18.85
CA GLY A 185 13.97 37.93 -20.03
C GLY A 185 14.11 36.69 -20.94
N PRO A 186 13.13 36.40 -21.81
CA PRO A 186 13.16 35.22 -22.70
C PRO A 186 14.40 35.15 -23.61
N ALA A 187 14.84 36.29 -24.14
CA ALA A 187 16.04 36.37 -24.98
C ALA A 187 17.33 36.00 -24.21
N GLU A 188 17.39 36.35 -22.92
CA GLU A 188 18.49 35.96 -22.04
C GLU A 188 18.50 34.45 -21.81
N ILE A 189 17.32 33.88 -21.51
CA ILE A 189 17.13 32.44 -21.33
C ILE A 189 17.60 31.68 -22.57
N GLU A 190 17.14 32.07 -23.76
CA GLU A 190 17.57 31.45 -25.01
C GLU A 190 19.09 31.52 -25.23
N ARG A 191 19.69 32.68 -24.96
CA ARG A 191 21.14 32.85 -25.10
C ARG A 191 21.90 31.93 -24.16
N ARG A 192 21.48 31.83 -22.90
CA ARG A 192 22.14 30.96 -21.91
C ARG A 192 21.95 29.48 -22.22
N CYS A 193 20.77 29.08 -22.67
CA CYS A 193 20.48 27.72 -23.15
C CYS A 193 21.40 27.32 -24.32
N ARG A 194 21.49 28.16 -25.36
CA ARG A 194 22.38 27.90 -26.51
C ARG A 194 23.85 27.85 -26.09
N ALA A 195 24.30 28.76 -25.23
CA ALA A 195 25.66 28.77 -24.72
C ALA A 195 25.98 27.51 -23.89
N ALA A 196 25.02 26.99 -23.13
CA ALA A 196 25.20 25.77 -22.34
C ALA A 196 25.34 24.53 -23.23
N GLU A 197 24.52 24.41 -24.28
CA GLU A 197 24.63 23.36 -25.28
C GLU A 197 25.98 23.42 -26.01
N GLU A 198 26.39 24.61 -26.45
CA GLU A 198 27.65 24.81 -27.16
C GLU A 198 28.86 24.44 -26.28
N ARG A 199 28.85 24.81 -24.99
CA ARG A 199 29.87 24.35 -24.03
C ARG A 199 29.95 22.84 -23.95
N CYS A 200 28.80 22.15 -23.87
CA CYS A 200 28.77 20.69 -23.81
C CYS A 200 29.31 20.04 -25.10
N ILE A 201 28.98 20.63 -26.25
CA ILE A 201 29.53 20.22 -27.56
C ILE A 201 31.06 20.36 -27.56
N GLN A 202 31.58 21.51 -27.10
CA GLN A 202 33.01 21.78 -27.04
C GLN A 202 33.75 20.83 -26.10
N ILE A 203 33.19 20.49 -24.93
CA ILE A 203 33.83 19.57 -23.97
C ILE A 203 33.98 18.16 -24.55
N GLY A 204 32.96 17.62 -25.21
CA GLY A 204 33.03 16.27 -25.79
C GLY A 204 33.77 16.20 -27.13
N GLY A 205 33.78 17.29 -27.91
CA GLY A 205 34.43 17.36 -29.21
C GLY A 205 33.91 16.34 -30.24
N PRO A 206 34.55 16.26 -31.42
CA PRO A 206 34.10 15.38 -32.51
C PRO A 206 34.11 13.89 -32.15
N GLY A 207 35.02 13.47 -31.25
CA GLY A 207 35.17 12.07 -30.83
C GLY A 207 33.98 11.52 -30.01
N VAL A 208 33.29 12.38 -29.26
CA VAL A 208 32.10 11.99 -28.46
C VAL A 208 30.81 12.21 -29.25
N TRP A 209 30.72 13.29 -30.03
CA TRP A 209 29.46 13.73 -30.64
C TRP A 209 29.26 13.31 -32.10
N GLY A 210 30.28 12.74 -32.77
CA GLY A 210 30.24 12.43 -34.21
C GLY A 210 29.05 11.58 -34.67
N ASN A 211 28.49 10.73 -33.79
CA ASN A 211 27.29 9.92 -34.06
C ASN A 211 26.00 10.50 -33.44
N TYR A 212 26.10 11.52 -32.58
CA TYR A 212 24.97 12.09 -31.83
C TYR A 212 24.27 13.23 -32.57
N THR A 213 25.03 14.11 -33.23
CA THR A 213 24.48 15.29 -33.92
C THR A 213 23.86 14.98 -35.28
N GLY A 214 23.86 13.70 -35.70
CA GLY A 214 23.70 13.32 -37.10
C GLY A 214 24.91 13.79 -37.88
N GLY A 215 25.59 12.88 -38.57
CA GLY A 215 26.77 13.23 -39.36
C GLY A 215 26.43 14.17 -40.52
N SER A 216 26.40 15.48 -40.29
CA SER A 216 26.61 16.44 -41.37
C SER A 216 28.12 16.60 -41.53
N MET A 217 28.72 15.80 -42.40
CA MET A 217 30.01 16.19 -42.97
C MET A 217 29.75 17.43 -43.82
N ASP A 218 30.54 18.49 -43.62
CA ASP A 218 30.61 19.53 -44.64
C ASP A 218 31.14 18.94 -45.96
N LEU A 219 30.86 19.60 -47.08
CA LEU A 219 31.20 19.11 -48.41
C LEU A 219 32.70 18.80 -48.57
N SER A 220 33.56 19.54 -47.87
CA SER A 220 35.02 19.36 -47.88
C SER A 220 35.44 18.12 -47.09
N ALA A 221 34.82 17.90 -45.93
CA ALA A 221 35.01 16.69 -45.13
C ALA A 221 34.50 15.43 -45.86
N PHE A 222 33.39 15.55 -46.58
CA PHE A 222 32.87 14.50 -47.45
C PHE A 222 33.81 14.21 -48.62
N VAL A 223 34.30 15.23 -49.33
CA VAL A 223 35.26 15.08 -50.44
C VAL A 223 36.57 14.44 -49.97
N ALA A 224 37.06 14.81 -48.78
CA ALA A 224 38.26 14.22 -48.18
C ALA A 224 38.06 12.76 -47.74
N TRP A 225 36.84 12.38 -47.35
CA TRP A 225 36.48 11.00 -47.07
C TRP A 225 36.42 10.17 -48.37
N VAL A 226 35.73 10.67 -49.41
CA VAL A 226 35.63 9.99 -50.71
C VAL A 226 37.01 9.72 -51.31
N LYS A 227 37.91 10.70 -51.31
CA LYS A 227 39.28 10.53 -51.81
C LYS A 227 40.04 9.43 -51.09
N ARG A 228 39.98 9.39 -49.75
CA ARG A 228 40.61 8.30 -48.96
C ARG A 228 40.09 6.92 -49.32
N THR A 229 38.80 6.79 -49.58
CA THR A 229 38.18 5.50 -49.94
C THR A 229 38.33 5.12 -51.41
N THR A 230 38.71 6.05 -52.29
CA THR A 230 38.98 5.76 -53.71
C THR A 230 40.46 5.60 -54.03
N ASP A 231 41.33 6.18 -53.19
CA ASP A 231 42.80 6.03 -53.29
C ASP A 231 43.34 4.80 -52.54
N GLU A 232 42.49 4.02 -51.86
CA GLU A 232 42.86 2.69 -51.39
C GLU A 232 43.00 1.78 -52.62
N PRO A 233 44.22 1.33 -53.00
CA PRO A 233 44.35 0.39 -54.09
C PRO A 233 43.56 -0.85 -53.71
N ALA A 234 42.62 -1.21 -54.57
CA ALA A 234 41.85 -2.43 -54.46
C ALA A 234 42.81 -3.57 -54.07
N LEU A 235 42.57 -4.16 -52.91
CA LEU A 235 43.01 -5.53 -52.62
C LEU A 235 42.33 -6.42 -53.66
N ARG A 236 42.91 -6.45 -54.86
CA ARG A 236 42.69 -7.42 -55.90
C ARG A 236 43.90 -8.33 -55.88
N ASP A 237 43.58 -9.53 -55.41
CA ASP A 237 44.20 -10.82 -55.68
C ASP A 237 45.62 -11.06 -55.13
N GLU A 238 45.65 -12.05 -54.21
CA GLU A 238 46.76 -12.89 -53.68
C GLU A 238 47.07 -12.74 -52.18
#